data_AF-A0A8H5FBI8-F1
#
_entry.id   AF-A0A8H5FBI8-F1
#
_cell.length_a   1.000
_cell.length_b   1.000
_cell.length_c   1.000
_cell.angle_alpha   90.00
_cell.angle_beta   90.00
_cell.angle_gamma   90.00
#
_symmetry.space_group_name_H-M   'P 1'
#
loop_
_entity.id
_entity.type
_entity.pdbx_description
1 polymer ?
#
loop_
_entity_poly.entity_id
_entity_poly.type
_entity_poly.pdbx_seq_one_letter_code
_entity_poly.pdbx_strand_id
1 'polypeptide(L)'
;MSDQETESRKSSLLLDEEDAITDQFEVCLKHIFAKYCTPAVPKASDATTLLVPPQNAYLTEEGLQKWAVDTNGEPFSDETKEEMAEFFDNTDDGFLTFKGFMQLYQLQTESDEEETWKDLAKHGFDRSLKLVAKES
;
A
#
# COMPACT_ATOMS: atom_id res chain seq x y z
N MET A 1 -36.47 21.28 -11.16
CA MET A 1 -36.53 20.05 -10.37
C MET A 1 -35.22 19.36 -10.60
N SER A 2 -34.49 19.09 -9.53
CA SER A 2 -33.12 18.59 -9.54
C SER A 2 -33.08 17.19 -10.14
N ASP A 3 -32.41 17.02 -11.28
CA ASP A 3 -32.01 15.71 -11.75
C ASP A 3 -30.83 15.26 -10.89
N GLN A 4 -31.11 14.46 -9.86
CA GLN A 4 -30.10 13.80 -9.05
C GLN A 4 -29.52 12.59 -9.81
N GLU A 5 -28.21 12.50 -9.68
CA GLU A 5 -27.28 11.46 -10.13
C GLU A 5 -27.78 10.02 -10.00
N THR A 6 -27.47 9.22 -11.03
CA THR A 6 -26.93 7.87 -10.83
C THR A 6 -25.88 7.63 -11.91
N GLU A 7 -24.71 8.24 -11.77
CA GLU A 7 -23.51 7.59 -12.31
C GLU A 7 -23.34 6.31 -11.48
N SER A 8 -23.53 5.16 -12.11
CA SER A 8 -23.15 3.87 -11.55
C SER A 8 -21.65 3.93 -11.29
N ARG A 9 -21.22 4.34 -10.09
CA ARG A 9 -19.83 4.27 -9.69
C ARG A 9 -19.39 2.83 -9.90
N LYS A 10 -18.40 2.66 -10.76
CA LYS A 10 -17.85 1.35 -11.07
C LYS A 10 -17.09 0.94 -9.81
N SER A 11 -17.60 -0.02 -9.05
CA SER A 11 -16.85 -0.60 -7.93
C SER A 11 -15.50 -1.07 -8.46
N SER A 12 -14.42 -0.48 -7.94
CA SER A 12 -13.05 -0.84 -8.25
C SER A 12 -12.65 -2.04 -7.40
N LEU A 13 -11.60 -2.77 -7.82
CA LEU A 13 -11.01 -3.80 -6.95
C LEU A 13 -10.25 -3.18 -5.78
N LEU A 14 -9.87 -1.90 -5.89
CA LEU A 14 -9.01 -1.21 -4.92
C LEU A 14 -9.81 -0.42 -3.90
N LEU A 15 -10.79 0.38 -4.37
CA LEU A 15 -11.70 1.16 -3.53
C LEU A 15 -13.15 0.74 -3.74
N ASP A 16 -13.93 0.72 -2.65
CA ASP A 16 -15.37 0.44 -2.67
C ASP A 16 -16.21 1.68 -3.05
N GLU A 17 -17.53 1.57 -2.92
CA GLU A 17 -18.47 2.64 -3.31
C GLU A 17 -18.40 3.88 -2.38
N GLU A 18 -17.77 3.73 -1.21
CA GLU A 18 -17.53 4.78 -0.21
C GLU A 18 -16.07 5.29 -0.26
N ASP A 19 -15.34 4.98 -1.33
CA ASP A 19 -13.92 5.30 -1.53
C ASP A 19 -12.99 4.68 -0.46
N ALA A 20 -13.45 3.66 0.25
CA ALA A 20 -12.65 2.93 1.24
C ALA A 20 -11.88 1.76 0.61
N ILE A 21 -10.70 1.46 1.16
CA ILE A 21 -9.89 0.32 0.70
C ILE A 21 -10.68 -0.98 0.87
N THR A 22 -10.75 -1.78 -0.20
CA THR A 22 -11.40 -3.09 -0.15
C THR A 22 -10.60 -4.09 0.69
N ASP A 23 -11.28 -5.07 1.29
CA ASP A 23 -10.63 -6.16 2.04
C ASP A 23 -9.54 -6.88 1.21
N GLN A 24 -9.79 -7.06 -0.09
CA GLN A 24 -8.83 -7.75 -0.96
C GLN A 24 -7.58 -6.90 -1.19
N PHE A 25 -7.74 -5.59 -1.39
CA PHE A 25 -6.61 -4.70 -1.55
C PHE A 25 -5.85 -4.52 -0.23
N GLU A 26 -6.53 -4.46 0.91
CA GLU A 26 -5.89 -4.45 2.24
C GLU A 26 -4.98 -5.68 2.43
N VAL A 27 -5.41 -6.87 2.00
CA VAL A 27 -4.58 -8.08 2.04
C VAL A 27 -3.30 -7.94 1.19
N CYS A 28 -3.38 -7.31 0.02
CA CYS A 28 -2.21 -7.01 -0.79
C CYS A 28 -1.29 -6.00 -0.09
N LEU A 29 -1.84 -4.94 0.50
CA LEU A 29 -1.06 -3.94 1.22
C LEU A 29 -0.37 -4.52 2.46
N LYS A 30 -1.05 -5.42 3.20
CA LYS A 30 -0.43 -6.18 4.30
C LYS A 30 0.80 -6.93 3.82
N HIS A 31 0.68 -7.62 2.69
CA HIS A 31 1.81 -8.36 2.11
C HIS A 31 2.98 -7.44 1.74
N ILE A 32 2.70 -6.30 1.11
CA ILE A 32 3.73 -5.32 0.72
C ILE A 32 4.41 -4.76 1.96
N PHE A 33 3.63 -4.23 2.89
CA PHE A 33 4.10 -3.63 4.14
C PHE A 33 4.96 -4.61 4.95
N ALA A 34 4.55 -5.88 5.04
CA ALA A 34 5.27 -6.94 5.74
C ALA A 34 6.69 -7.21 5.20
N LYS A 35 7.01 -6.83 3.96
CA LYS A 35 8.37 -6.95 3.39
C LYS A 35 9.36 -5.95 3.99
N TYR A 36 8.85 -4.86 4.57
CA TYR A 36 9.64 -3.68 4.96
C TYR A 36 9.49 -3.30 6.43
N CYS A 37 8.50 -3.86 7.13
CA CYS A 37 8.14 -3.43 8.48
C CYS A 37 9.07 -3.97 9.57
N THR A 38 8.99 -3.30 10.72
CA THR A 38 9.54 -3.74 12.01
C THR A 38 8.38 -4.04 12.97
N PRO A 39 8.37 -5.18 13.68
CA PRO A 39 9.33 -6.29 13.58
C PRO A 39 9.30 -6.99 12.21
N ALA A 40 10.44 -7.53 11.79
CA ALA A 40 10.57 -8.21 10.51
C ALA A 40 9.74 -9.51 10.47
N VAL A 41 9.04 -9.73 9.36
CA VAL A 41 8.28 -10.97 9.11
C VAL A 41 9.21 -12.05 8.57
N PRO A 42 9.17 -13.29 9.10
CA PRO A 42 9.91 -14.41 8.54
C PRO A 42 9.56 -14.62 7.06
N LYS A 43 10.59 -14.78 6.22
CA LYS A 43 10.38 -15.04 4.79
C LYS A 43 9.56 -16.32 4.62
N ALA A 44 8.52 -16.25 3.80
CA ALA A 44 7.77 -17.44 3.42
C ALA A 44 8.67 -18.41 2.65
N SER A 45 8.43 -19.72 2.84
CA SER A 45 9.14 -20.76 2.10
C SER A 45 8.74 -20.85 0.63
N ASP A 46 7.58 -20.29 0.27
CA ASP A 46 7.01 -20.27 -1.08
C ASP A 46 6.77 -18.82 -1.50
N ALA A 47 7.14 -18.50 -2.74
CA ALA A 47 6.99 -17.19 -3.36
C ALA A 47 5.51 -16.76 -3.54
N THR A 48 4.55 -17.68 -3.41
CA THR A 48 3.12 -17.39 -3.55
C THR A 48 2.39 -17.16 -2.22
N THR A 49 3.07 -17.37 -1.08
CA THR A 49 2.44 -17.20 0.23
C THR A 49 2.42 -15.71 0.63
N LEU A 50 1.23 -15.20 0.93
CA LEU A 50 1.05 -13.84 1.41
C LEU A 50 1.55 -13.68 2.85
N LEU A 51 2.56 -12.83 3.02
CA LEU A 51 2.98 -12.27 4.29
C LEU A 51 1.88 -11.45 4.99
N VAL A 52 1.89 -11.47 6.32
CA VAL A 52 1.02 -10.65 7.18
C VAL A 52 1.92 -9.93 8.19
N PRO A 53 1.79 -8.60 8.35
CA PRO A 53 2.63 -7.87 9.28
C PRO A 53 2.22 -8.17 10.74
N PRO A 54 3.15 -8.11 11.70
CA PRO A 54 2.82 -8.19 13.12
C PRO A 54 1.89 -7.05 13.54
N GLN A 55 1.18 -7.25 14.65
CA GLN A 55 0.38 -6.17 15.23
C GLN A 55 1.27 -4.98 15.60
N ASN A 56 0.81 -3.77 15.29
CA ASN A 56 1.51 -2.50 15.53
C ASN A 56 2.88 -2.39 14.83
N ALA A 57 3.09 -3.14 13.75
CA ALA A 57 4.28 -2.98 12.95
C ALA A 57 4.30 -1.62 12.23
N TYR A 58 5.51 -1.09 12.01
CA TYR A 58 5.78 0.21 11.42
C TYR A 58 6.97 0.14 10.46
N LEU A 59 7.12 1.11 9.57
CA LEU A 59 8.30 1.26 8.72
C LEU A 59 9.31 2.18 9.40
N THR A 60 10.47 1.64 9.76
CA THR A 60 11.63 2.48 10.09
C THR A 60 12.05 3.29 8.87
N GLU A 61 12.92 4.30 9.05
CA GLU A 61 13.46 5.05 7.92
C GLU A 61 14.10 4.13 6.86
N GLU A 62 14.87 3.12 7.29
CA GLU A 62 15.45 2.12 6.38
C GLU A 62 14.36 1.34 5.62
N GLY A 63 13.32 0.89 6.31
CA GLY A 63 12.19 0.17 5.70
C GLY A 63 11.43 1.03 4.70
N LEU A 64 11.16 2.28 5.05
CA LEU A 64 10.49 3.27 4.22
C LEU A 64 11.29 3.55 2.94
N GLN A 65 12.60 3.80 3.07
CA GLN A 65 13.46 4.05 1.92
C GLN A 65 13.61 2.83 1.02
N LYS A 66 13.69 1.63 1.61
CA LYS A 66 13.73 0.40 0.83
C LYS A 66 12.42 0.19 0.06
N TRP A 67 11.28 0.43 0.69
CA TRP A 67 9.99 0.37 0.01
C TRP A 67 9.92 1.41 -1.13
N ALA A 68 10.39 2.63 -0.89
CA ALA A 68 10.46 3.69 -1.90
C ALA A 68 11.29 3.26 -3.11
N VAL A 69 12.47 2.68 -2.91
CA VAL A 69 13.32 2.19 -4.02
C VAL A 69 12.66 1.04 -4.77
N ASP A 70 12.11 0.06 -4.06
CA ASP A 70 11.49 -1.11 -4.69
C ASP A 70 10.19 -0.73 -5.45
N THR A 71 9.57 0.40 -5.09
CA THR A 71 8.32 0.91 -5.68
C THR A 71 8.61 1.99 -6.74
N ASN A 72 9.43 2.99 -6.49
CA ASN A 72 9.61 4.14 -7.38
C ASN A 72 10.94 4.09 -8.16
N GLY A 73 11.85 3.19 -7.77
CA GLY A 73 13.20 3.09 -8.31
C GLY A 73 14.21 4.02 -7.61
N GLU A 74 13.75 4.92 -6.75
CA GLU A 74 14.58 5.86 -6.01
C GLU A 74 14.07 6.08 -4.58
N PRO A 75 14.96 6.46 -3.63
CA PRO A 75 14.57 6.81 -2.28
C PRO A 75 13.69 8.07 -2.23
N PHE A 76 12.85 8.20 -1.21
CA PHE A 76 12.13 9.44 -0.95
C PHE A 76 13.09 10.55 -0.52
N SER A 77 12.80 11.78 -0.96
CA SER A 77 13.46 12.99 -0.47
C SER A 77 13.12 13.23 1.01
N ASP A 78 13.89 14.10 1.66
CA ASP A 78 13.59 14.53 3.02
C ASP A 78 12.23 15.26 3.11
N GLU A 79 11.91 16.07 2.11
CA GLU A 79 10.62 16.77 2.00
C GLU A 79 9.44 15.79 1.95
N THR A 80 9.52 14.75 1.10
CA THR A 80 8.45 13.73 1.04
C THR A 80 8.33 12.96 2.34
N LYS A 81 9.44 12.66 3.03
CA LYS A 81 9.38 12.01 4.35
C LYS A 81 8.71 12.88 5.40
N GLU A 82 8.99 14.18 5.42
CA GLU A 82 8.36 15.14 6.32
C GLU A 82 6.86 15.23 6.06
N GLU A 83 6.44 15.34 4.80
CA GLU A 83 5.02 15.30 4.41
C GLU A 83 4.34 14.00 4.89
N MET A 84 4.99 12.85 4.69
CA MET A 84 4.45 11.58 5.16
C MET A 84 4.28 11.52 6.67
N ALA A 85 5.20 12.12 7.42
CA ALA A 85 5.12 12.21 8.89
C ALA A 85 3.98 13.14 9.36
N GLU A 86 3.69 14.20 8.61
CA GLU A 86 2.67 15.20 8.93
C GLU A 86 1.24 14.76 8.58
N PHE A 87 1.06 14.09 7.44
CA PHE A 87 -0.28 13.82 6.89
C PHE A 87 -0.83 12.43 7.23
N PHE A 88 0.03 11.46 7.50
CA PHE A 88 -0.39 10.06 7.71
C PHE A 88 -0.22 9.60 9.15
N ASP A 89 -0.85 8.47 9.47
CA ASP A 89 -0.73 7.84 10.77
C ASP A 89 0.69 7.28 10.98
N ASN A 90 1.38 7.85 11.96
CA ASN A 90 2.72 7.49 12.36
C ASN A 90 2.73 7.08 13.84
N THR A 91 3.72 6.29 14.25
CA THR A 91 4.03 6.05 15.66
C THR A 91 4.44 7.35 16.35
N ASP A 92 4.49 7.35 17.69
CA ASP A 92 4.96 8.49 18.48
C ASP A 92 6.42 8.90 18.14
N ASP A 93 7.19 7.97 17.58
CA ASP A 93 8.57 8.20 17.11
C ASP A 93 8.65 8.66 15.64
N GLY A 94 7.51 8.90 14.98
CA GLY A 94 7.44 9.40 13.59
C GLY A 94 7.58 8.33 12.50
N PHE A 95 7.47 7.04 12.84
CA PHE A 95 7.52 5.95 11.85
C PHE A 95 6.15 5.59 11.28
N LEU A 96 6.06 5.39 9.97
CA LEU A 96 4.79 5.11 9.27
C LEU A 96 4.19 3.78 9.72
N THR A 97 2.94 3.81 10.22
CA THR A 97 2.22 2.59 10.61
C THR A 97 1.56 1.93 9.40
N PHE A 98 1.05 0.70 9.57
CA PHE A 98 0.22 0.10 8.52
C PHE A 98 -1.03 0.92 8.22
N LYS A 99 -1.60 1.61 9.21
CA LYS A 99 -2.74 2.51 9.00
C LYS A 99 -2.35 3.71 8.14
N GLY A 100 -1.20 4.31 8.39
CA GLY A 100 -0.67 5.40 7.56
C GLY A 100 -0.38 4.95 6.14
N PHE A 101 0.16 3.74 5.99
CA PHE A 101 0.39 3.11 4.69
C PHE A 101 -0.91 2.90 3.89
N MET A 102 -1.99 2.48 4.56
CA MET A 102 -3.31 2.40 3.92
C MET A 102 -3.84 3.76 3.50
N GLN A 103 -3.73 4.79 4.36
CA GLN A 103 -4.17 6.14 4.03
C GLN A 103 -3.44 6.70 2.79
N LEU A 104 -2.14 6.43 2.69
CA LEU A 104 -1.33 6.80 1.52
C LEU A 104 -1.85 6.14 0.24
N TYR A 105 -2.06 4.82 0.27
CA TYR A 105 -2.56 4.11 -0.91
C TYR A 105 -4.01 4.48 -1.24
N GLN A 106 -4.85 4.79 -0.25
CA GLN A 106 -6.20 5.30 -0.48
C GLN A 106 -6.12 6.62 -1.26
N LEU A 107 -5.38 7.61 -0.75
CA LEU A 107 -5.23 8.92 -1.38
C LEU A 107 -4.62 8.83 -2.80
N GLN A 108 -3.60 7.99 -2.97
CA GLN A 108 -3.01 7.73 -4.29
C GLN A 108 -4.03 7.14 -5.24
N THR A 109 -4.83 6.17 -4.80
CA THR A 109 -5.80 5.46 -5.64
C THR A 109 -6.97 6.36 -6.03
N GLU A 110 -7.42 7.24 -5.13
CA GLU A 110 -8.39 8.29 -5.42
C GLU A 110 -7.89 9.28 -6.49
N SER A 111 -6.58 9.54 -6.49
CA SER A 111 -5.94 10.51 -7.40
C SER A 111 -5.58 9.91 -8.77
N ASP A 112 -4.94 8.73 -8.78
CA ASP A 112 -4.51 7.99 -9.95
C ASP A 112 -4.45 6.47 -9.65
N GLU A 113 -5.59 5.79 -9.87
CA GLU A 113 -5.70 4.34 -9.69
C GLU A 113 -4.64 3.54 -10.47
N GLU A 114 -4.24 4.02 -11.65
CA GLU A 114 -3.28 3.32 -12.50
C GLU A 114 -1.87 3.33 -11.90
N GLU A 115 -1.50 4.36 -11.12
CA GLU A 115 -0.24 4.36 -10.38
C GLU A 115 -0.23 3.28 -9.30
N THR A 116 -1.33 3.12 -8.57
CA THR A 116 -1.48 2.02 -7.59
C THR A 116 -1.33 0.65 -8.25
N TRP A 117 -1.87 0.46 -9.45
CA TRP A 117 -1.68 -0.79 -10.18
C TRP A 117 -0.24 -1.04 -10.62
N LYS A 118 0.53 0.00 -10.97
CA LYS A 118 1.96 -0.14 -11.27
C LYS A 118 2.73 -0.58 -10.03
N ASP A 119 2.41 -0.03 -8.87
CA ASP A 119 3.05 -0.42 -7.61
C ASP A 119 2.74 -1.87 -7.26
N LEU A 120 1.47 -2.27 -7.33
CA LEU A 120 1.04 -3.65 -7.15
C LEU A 120 1.81 -4.61 -8.06
N ALA A 121 1.99 -4.26 -9.33
CA ALA A 121 2.76 -5.07 -10.28
C ALA A 121 4.25 -5.18 -9.89
N LYS A 122 4.89 -4.10 -9.43
CA LYS A 122 6.29 -4.14 -8.93
C LYS A 122 6.43 -5.09 -7.74
N HIS A 123 5.39 -5.15 -6.90
CA HIS A 123 5.29 -6.02 -5.74
C HIS A 123 4.80 -7.44 -6.01
N GLY A 124 4.50 -7.78 -7.27
CA GLY A 124 4.19 -9.14 -7.74
C GLY A 124 2.70 -9.44 -7.85
N PHE A 125 1.82 -8.46 -7.76
CA PHE A 125 0.38 -8.67 -7.93
C PHE A 125 -0.05 -8.46 -9.38
N ASP A 126 -0.98 -9.28 -9.84
CA ASP A 126 -1.67 -9.10 -11.11
C ASP A 126 -2.90 -8.17 -10.99
N ARG A 127 -3.57 -7.91 -12.12
CA ARG A 127 -4.80 -7.09 -12.20
C ARG A 127 -6.03 -7.69 -11.53
N SER A 128 -5.90 -8.88 -10.92
CA SER A 128 -6.92 -9.53 -10.11
C SER A 128 -6.56 -9.59 -8.63
N LEU A 129 -5.53 -8.83 -8.20
CA LEU A 129 -4.98 -8.80 -6.84
C LEU A 129 -4.46 -10.17 -6.38
N LYS A 130 -3.95 -10.99 -7.31
CA LYS A 130 -3.30 -12.25 -6.99
C LYS A 130 -1.79 -12.11 -7.08
N LEU A 131 -1.10 -12.63 -6.06
CA LEU A 131 0.35 -12.70 -6.06
C LEU A 131 0.78 -13.74 -7.10
N VAL A 132 1.47 -13.29 -8.14
CA VAL A 132 2.05 -14.13 -9.18
C VAL A 132 3.54 -14.24 -8.95
N ALA A 133 4.09 -15.46 -9.05
CA ALA A 133 5.54 -15.63 -9.03
C ALA A 133 6.12 -14.84 -10.22
N LYS A 134 7.01 -13.88 -9.96
CA LYS A 134 7.76 -13.21 -11.03
C LYS A 134 8.50 -14.30 -11.80
N GLU A 135 8.10 -14.58 -13.03
CA GLU A 135 8.95 -15.30 -13.97
C GLU A 135 10.24 -14.47 -14.11
N SER A 136 11.36 -15.10 -13.75
CA SER A 136 12.70 -14.49 -13.76
C SER A 136 13.27 -14.44 -15.17
#